data_AF-A0A1I1HH79-F1
#
_entry.id   AF-A0A1I1HH79-F1
#
_cell.length_a   1.000
_cell.length_b   1.000
_cell.length_c   1.000
_cell.angle_alpha   90.00
_cell.angle_beta   90.00
_cell.angle_gamma   90.00
#
_symmetry.space_group_name_H-M   'P 1'
#
loop_
_entity.id
_entity.type
_entity.pdbx_description
1 polymer ?
#
loop_
_entity_poly.entity_id
_entity_poly.type
_entity_poly.pdbx_seq_one_letter_code
_entity_poly.pdbx_strand_id
1 'polypeptide(L)'
;MDNGKYVEEICRAMIKEFEEKEHFTLDEGVKAIKDLYRVKEECNWATNIANTIDNIINDIANKICIGGIAASIFKYKKIRDKITIDKDNVIWYDGFERVGIASGIKNITEKKTNDIEEILIEKNNGKSIRINDKAFVLGWE
;
A
#
# COMPACT_ATOMS: atom_id res chain seq x y z
N MET A 1 2.10 -31.55 -9.11
CA MET A 1 1.39 -30.72 -8.10
C MET A 1 0.73 -29.59 -8.84
N ASP A 2 -0.51 -29.29 -8.49
CA ASP A 2 -1.32 -28.25 -9.12
C ASP A 2 -0.84 -26.89 -8.60
N ASN A 3 -0.15 -26.11 -9.44
CA ASN A 3 0.60 -24.92 -9.01
C ASN A 3 -0.30 -23.90 -8.28
N GLY A 4 -1.59 -23.82 -8.66
CA GLY A 4 -2.57 -22.97 -8.00
C GLY A 4 -2.83 -23.37 -6.55
N LYS A 5 -2.95 -24.66 -6.23
CA LYS A 5 -3.20 -25.13 -4.87
C LYS A 5 -2.06 -24.81 -3.91
N TYR A 6 -0.82 -24.93 -4.38
CA TYR A 6 0.36 -24.60 -3.60
C TYR A 6 0.45 -23.11 -3.27
N VAL A 7 0.15 -22.25 -4.25
CA VAL A 7 0.12 -20.79 -4.05
C VAL A 7 -0.98 -20.38 -3.08
N GLU A 8 -2.17 -21.00 -3.16
CA GLU A 8 -3.26 -20.76 -2.20
C GLU A 8 -2.89 -21.15 -0.75
N GLU A 9 -2.22 -22.29 -0.55
CA GLU A 9 -1.76 -22.70 0.79
C GLU A 9 -0.80 -21.70 1.42
N ILE A 10 0.15 -21.16 0.63
CA ILE A 10 1.07 -20.11 1.07
C ILE A 10 0.31 -18.84 1.43
N CYS A 11 -0.60 -18.39 0.55
CA CYS A 11 -1.43 -17.20 0.79
C CYS A 11 -2.22 -17.34 2.11
N ARG A 12 -2.82 -18.51 2.37
CA ARG A 12 -3.57 -18.78 3.61
C ARG A 12 -2.70 -18.79 4.86
N ALA A 13 -1.50 -19.36 4.78
CA ALA A 13 -0.56 -19.38 5.91
C ALA A 13 -0.15 -17.96 6.32
N MET A 14 0.19 -17.11 5.35
CA MET A 14 0.53 -15.70 5.60
C MET A 14 -0.65 -14.91 6.18
N ILE A 15 -1.86 -15.10 5.63
CA ILE A 15 -3.09 -14.48 6.15
C ILE A 15 -3.26 -14.80 7.64
N LYS A 16 -3.17 -16.08 8.00
CA LYS A 16 -3.35 -16.53 9.37
C LYS A 16 -2.31 -15.93 10.32
N GLU A 17 -1.05 -15.86 9.89
CA GLU A 17 0.03 -15.23 10.66
C GLU A 17 -0.28 -13.77 10.99
N PHE A 18 -0.83 -13.01 10.04
CA PHE A 18 -1.17 -11.61 10.26
C PHE A 18 -2.44 -11.41 11.11
N GLU A 19 -3.44 -12.29 10.98
CA GLU A 19 -4.67 -12.26 11.78
C GLU A 19 -4.37 -12.52 13.27
N GLU A 20 -3.47 -13.46 13.56
CA GLU A 20 -3.09 -13.84 14.93
C GLU A 20 -2.16 -12.81 15.59
N LYS A 21 -1.60 -11.86 14.84
CA LYS A 21 -0.70 -10.84 15.38
C LYS A 21 -1.47 -9.69 16.05
N GLU A 22 -1.40 -9.64 17.38
CA GLU A 22 -2.07 -8.62 18.19
C GLU A 22 -1.51 -7.22 17.95
N HIS A 23 -0.19 -7.08 17.86
CA HIS A 23 0.49 -5.79 17.77
C HIS A 23 1.45 -5.71 16.59
N PHE A 24 1.46 -4.55 15.94
CA PHE A 24 2.42 -4.19 14.90
C PHE A 24 3.13 -2.90 15.33
N THR A 25 4.45 -2.89 15.26
CA THR A 25 5.17 -1.61 15.11
C THR A 25 4.86 -1.02 13.74
N LEU A 26 5.13 0.28 13.56
CA LEU A 26 4.94 0.94 12.26
C LEU A 26 5.73 0.24 11.14
N ASP A 27 7.02 -0.02 11.36
CA ASP A 27 7.89 -0.64 10.35
C ASP A 27 7.42 -2.06 9.99
N GLU A 28 7.02 -2.86 10.99
CA GLU A 28 6.46 -4.19 10.75
C GLU A 28 5.13 -4.13 9.99
N GLY A 29 4.25 -3.20 10.36
CA GLY A 29 2.95 -3.07 9.70
C GLY A 29 3.08 -2.58 8.26
N VAL A 30 3.95 -1.60 8.00
CA VAL A 30 4.25 -1.15 6.63
C VAL A 30 4.83 -2.29 5.80
N LYS A 31 5.77 -3.06 6.36
CA LYS A 31 6.33 -4.24 5.69
C LYS A 31 5.24 -5.28 5.39
N ALA A 32 4.40 -5.60 6.37
CA ALA A 32 3.30 -6.55 6.23
C ALA A 32 2.32 -6.14 5.12
N ILE A 33 1.94 -4.85 5.05
CA ILE A 33 1.06 -4.33 3.99
C ILE A 33 1.69 -4.50 2.60
N LYS A 34 2.99 -4.22 2.45
CA LYS A 34 3.70 -4.40 1.17
C LYS A 34 3.73 -5.88 0.74
N ASP A 35 4.01 -6.77 1.68
CA ASP A 35 4.06 -8.21 1.44
C ASP A 35 2.66 -8.74 1.09
N LEU A 36 1.62 -8.34 1.82
CA LEU A 36 0.23 -8.68 1.53
C LEU A 36 -0.21 -8.24 0.13
N TYR A 37 0.15 -7.04 -0.31
CA TYR A 37 -0.13 -6.62 -1.70
C TYR A 37 0.65 -7.43 -2.74
N ARG A 38 1.85 -7.93 -2.42
CA ARG A 38 2.61 -8.81 -3.33
C ARG A 38 1.91 -10.17 -3.45
N VAL A 39 1.53 -10.75 -2.33
CA VAL A 39 0.75 -12.00 -2.26
C VAL A 39 -0.58 -11.85 -2.99
N LYS A 40 -1.26 -10.70 -2.86
CA LYS A 40 -2.51 -10.43 -3.57
C LYS A 40 -2.37 -10.46 -5.09
N GLU A 41 -1.24 -9.97 -5.63
CA GLU A 41 -0.96 -10.07 -7.08
C GLU A 41 -0.82 -11.53 -7.52
N GLU A 42 -0.18 -12.37 -6.70
CA GLU A 42 0.07 -13.80 -6.99
C GLU A 42 -1.19 -14.66 -6.84
N CYS A 43 -2.11 -14.25 -5.95
CA CYS A 43 -3.39 -14.91 -5.66
C CYS A 43 -4.60 -14.22 -6.33
N ASN A 44 -4.40 -13.40 -7.37
CA ASN A 44 -5.46 -12.62 -8.02
C ASN A 44 -6.58 -13.47 -8.67
N TRP A 45 -6.30 -14.73 -8.95
CA TRP A 45 -7.22 -15.71 -9.51
C TRP A 45 -8.17 -16.31 -8.46
N ALA A 46 -7.86 -16.14 -7.17
CA ALA A 46 -8.67 -16.60 -6.04
C ALA A 46 -9.37 -15.42 -5.34
N THR A 47 -10.51 -14.98 -5.87
CA THR A 47 -11.23 -13.77 -5.43
C THR A 47 -11.47 -13.69 -3.92
N ASN A 48 -11.80 -14.81 -3.27
CA ASN A 48 -12.04 -14.84 -1.83
C ASN A 48 -10.77 -14.51 -1.03
N ILE A 49 -9.62 -15.03 -1.45
CA ILE A 49 -8.32 -14.75 -0.82
C ILE A 49 -7.95 -13.29 -1.02
N ALA A 50 -8.13 -12.77 -2.24
CA ALA A 50 -7.84 -11.37 -2.56
C ALA A 50 -8.66 -10.38 -1.69
N ASN A 51 -9.94 -10.67 -1.46
CA ASN A 51 -10.79 -9.87 -0.58
C ASN A 51 -10.39 -9.96 0.90
N THR A 52 -10.03 -11.16 1.37
CA THR A 52 -9.51 -11.34 2.74
C THR A 52 -8.24 -10.53 2.96
N ILE A 53 -7.33 -10.51 1.99
CA ILE A 53 -6.11 -9.70 2.06
C ILE A 53 -6.43 -8.21 2.21
N ASP A 54 -7.42 -7.68 1.50
CA ASP A 54 -7.81 -6.26 1.62
C ASP A 54 -8.30 -5.93 3.04
N ASN A 55 -9.07 -6.81 3.67
CA ASN A 55 -9.53 -6.62 5.04
C ASN A 55 -8.35 -6.58 6.01
N ILE A 56 -7.41 -7.52 5.88
CA ILE A 56 -6.22 -7.59 6.74
C ILE A 56 -5.33 -6.36 6.57
N ILE A 57 -5.14 -5.89 5.32
CA ILE A 57 -4.40 -4.65 5.05
C ILE A 57 -5.04 -3.47 5.78
N ASN A 58 -6.37 -3.35 5.72
CA ASN A 58 -7.09 -2.28 6.43
C ASN A 58 -6.94 -2.39 7.95
N ASP A 59 -7.00 -3.60 8.50
CA ASP A 59 -6.83 -3.83 9.94
C ASP A 59 -5.42 -3.47 10.42
N ILE A 60 -4.38 -3.89 9.69
CA ILE A 60 -2.99 -3.52 9.98
C ILE A 60 -2.81 -2.00 9.86
N ALA A 61 -3.35 -1.39 8.80
CA ALA A 61 -3.26 0.05 8.58
C ALA A 61 -3.90 0.88 9.70
N ASN A 62 -5.00 0.38 10.28
CA ASN A 62 -5.64 0.96 11.45
C ASN A 62 -4.80 0.77 12.72
N LYS A 63 -4.24 -0.44 12.93
CA LYS A 63 -3.37 -0.74 14.09
C LYS A 63 -2.12 0.14 14.13
N ILE A 64 -1.57 0.54 12.97
CA ILE A 64 -0.39 1.42 12.87
C ILE A 64 -0.74 2.89 12.59
N CYS A 65 -2.02 3.29 12.68
CA CYS A 65 -2.48 4.67 12.56
C CYS A 65 -2.18 5.39 11.21
N ILE A 66 -2.01 4.66 10.10
CA ILE A 66 -1.83 5.28 8.77
C ILE A 66 -3.15 5.42 8.00
N GLY A 67 -4.16 4.60 8.33
CA GLY A 67 -5.47 4.57 7.68
C GLY A 67 -5.48 3.79 6.36
N GLY A 68 -6.61 3.12 6.06
CA GLY A 68 -6.73 2.23 4.88
C GLY A 68 -6.55 2.95 3.53
N ILE A 69 -6.99 4.21 3.43
CA ILE A 69 -6.80 5.01 2.20
C ILE A 69 -5.31 5.22 1.93
N ALA A 70 -4.53 5.61 2.94
CA ALA A 70 -3.09 5.81 2.78
C ALA A 70 -2.38 4.48 2.47
N ALA A 71 -2.78 3.38 3.12
CA ALA A 71 -2.24 2.05 2.85
C ALA A 71 -2.45 1.62 1.38
N SER A 72 -3.52 2.07 0.73
CA SER A 72 -3.78 1.75 -0.68
C SER A 72 -2.70 2.26 -1.65
N ILE A 73 -1.83 3.19 -1.23
CA ILE A 73 -0.66 3.60 -2.01
C ILE A 73 0.29 2.44 -2.30
N PHE A 74 0.34 1.45 -1.40
CA PHE A 74 1.19 0.28 -1.57
C PHE A 74 0.59 -0.72 -2.56
N LYS A 75 -0.67 -0.58 -2.99
CA LYS A 75 -1.25 -1.42 -4.05
C LYS A 75 -0.44 -1.36 -5.35
N TYR A 76 0.20 -0.24 -5.63
CA TYR A 76 0.81 0.05 -6.92
C TYR A 76 2.26 -0.45 -7.00
N LYS A 77 2.44 -1.55 -7.74
CA LYS A 77 3.70 -2.31 -7.81
C LYS A 77 4.93 -1.47 -8.14
N LYS A 78 4.84 -0.54 -9.10
CA LYS A 78 6.00 0.23 -9.58
C LYS A 78 6.60 1.16 -8.52
N ILE A 79 5.81 1.57 -7.53
CA ILE A 79 6.26 2.51 -6.50
C ILE A 79 6.22 1.96 -5.07
N ARG A 80 5.57 0.81 -4.83
CA ARG A 80 5.43 0.18 -3.49
C ARG A 80 6.74 0.15 -2.71
N ASP A 81 7.80 -0.31 -3.34
CA ASP A 81 9.09 -0.52 -2.69
C ASP A 81 9.87 0.80 -2.51
N LYS A 82 9.47 1.85 -3.22
CA LYS A 82 10.02 3.21 -3.12
C LYS A 82 9.33 4.07 -2.06
N ILE A 83 8.21 3.62 -1.49
CA ILE A 83 7.47 4.39 -0.48
C ILE A 83 7.83 3.91 0.92
N THR A 84 8.09 4.84 1.83
CA THR A 84 8.25 4.57 3.26
C THR A 84 7.34 5.47 4.09
N ILE A 85 7.09 5.08 5.35
CA ILE A 85 6.35 5.89 6.31
C ILE A 85 7.21 5.99 7.57
N ASP A 86 7.45 7.20 8.07
CA ASP A 86 8.19 7.42 9.31
C ASP A 86 7.28 7.45 10.54
N LYS A 87 7.89 7.54 11.73
CA LYS A 87 7.18 7.53 13.02
C LYS A 87 6.15 8.66 13.19
N ASP A 88 6.27 9.74 12.40
CA ASP A 88 5.32 10.85 12.38
C ASP A 88 4.21 10.64 11.34
N ASN A 89 4.08 9.41 10.82
CA ASN A 89 3.19 9.00 9.75
C ASN A 89 3.38 9.83 8.47
N VAL A 90 4.59 10.34 8.24
CA VAL A 90 4.93 11.02 6.99
C VAL A 90 5.32 9.99 5.96
N ILE A 91 4.63 10.04 4.83
CA ILE A 91 4.91 9.26 3.63
C ILE A 91 6.06 9.93 2.87
N TRP A 92 7.07 9.12 2.57
CA TRP A 92 8.24 9.49 1.79
C TRP A 92 8.30 8.64 0.52
N TYR A 93 8.78 9.24 -0.56
CA TYR A 93 9.17 8.53 -1.77
C TYR A 93 10.70 8.54 -1.89
N ASP A 94 11.27 7.42 -2.35
CA ASP A 94 12.69 7.10 -2.33
C ASP A 94 13.58 8.28 -2.73
N GLY A 95 14.54 8.63 -1.87
CA GLY A 95 15.50 9.71 -2.09
C GLY A 95 14.95 11.14 -1.97
N PHE A 96 14.46 11.54 -0.78
CA PHE A 96 14.27 12.94 -0.29
C PHE A 96 12.88 13.59 -0.40
N GLU A 97 11.92 13.07 -1.18
CA GLU A 97 10.65 13.79 -1.39
C GLU A 97 9.55 13.44 -0.37
N ARG A 98 9.18 14.45 0.43
CA ARG A 98 8.03 14.36 1.34
C ARG A 98 6.73 14.36 0.54
N VAL A 99 6.02 13.24 0.54
CA VAL A 99 4.68 13.12 -0.03
C VAL A 99 3.66 13.78 0.91
N GLY A 100 3.73 13.52 2.21
CA GLY A 100 2.81 14.17 3.17
C GLY A 100 2.42 13.26 4.31
N ILE A 101 1.48 13.71 5.13
CA ILE A 101 1.03 12.95 6.30
C ILE A 101 -0.06 11.97 5.85
N ALA A 102 0.06 10.69 6.25
CA ALA A 102 -0.86 9.61 5.87
C ALA A 102 -2.32 9.93 6.24
N SER A 103 -2.56 10.44 7.44
CA SER A 103 -3.91 10.85 7.91
C SER A 103 -4.50 12.03 7.13
N GLY A 104 -3.68 12.77 6.38
CA GLY A 104 -4.10 13.87 5.53
C GLY A 104 -4.59 13.45 4.14
N ILE A 105 -4.52 12.16 3.80
CA ILE A 105 -4.92 11.65 2.48
C ILE A 105 -6.44 11.49 2.42
N LYS A 106 -7.04 12.14 1.43
CA LYS A 106 -8.46 12.04 1.09
C LYS A 106 -8.73 10.92 0.11
N ASN A 107 -7.89 10.82 -0.92
CA ASN A 107 -8.10 9.91 -2.05
C ASN A 107 -6.78 9.59 -2.76
N ILE A 108 -6.69 8.40 -3.34
CA ILE A 108 -5.55 7.97 -4.15
C ILE A 108 -6.09 7.42 -5.47
N THR A 109 -5.65 8.00 -6.58
CA THR A 109 -6.08 7.58 -7.92
C THR A 109 -4.88 7.24 -8.79
N GLU A 110 -5.06 6.22 -9.63
CA GLU A 110 -4.10 5.84 -10.65
C GLU A 110 -4.45 6.55 -11.95
N LYS A 111 -3.45 7.18 -12.57
CA LYS A 111 -3.57 7.74 -13.90
C LYS A 111 -2.54 7.09 -14.81
N LYS A 112 -3.01 6.38 -15.83
CA LYS A 112 -2.17 5.79 -16.88
C LYS A 112 -2.22 6.72 -18.09
N THR A 113 -1.09 7.35 -18.39
CA THR A 113 -0.97 8.17 -19.61
C THR A 113 0.22 7.66 -20.41
N ASN A 114 -0.05 7.05 -21.56
CA ASN A 114 0.93 6.33 -22.38
C ASN A 114 1.64 5.24 -21.54
N ASP A 115 2.95 5.37 -21.30
CA ASP A 115 3.79 4.44 -20.51
C ASP A 115 4.08 4.92 -19.09
N ILE A 116 3.52 6.07 -18.69
CA ILE A 116 3.72 6.65 -17.36
C ILE A 116 2.56 6.23 -16.47
N GLU A 117 2.89 5.46 -15.43
CA GLU A 117 2.00 5.20 -14.31
C GLU A 117 2.20 6.33 -13.30
N GLU A 118 1.15 7.12 -13.09
CA GLU A 118 1.13 8.22 -12.13
C GLU A 118 0.13 7.92 -11.03
N ILE A 119 0.51 8.25 -9.79
CA ILE A 119 -0.37 8.18 -8.64
C ILE A 119 -0.66 9.58 -8.18
N LEU A 120 -1.93 9.95 -8.20
CA LEU A 120 -2.41 11.21 -7.66
C LEU A 120 -2.93 10.99 -6.24
N ILE A 121 -2.33 11.70 -5.29
CA ILE A 121 -2.71 11.73 -3.89
C ILE A 121 -3.36 13.06 -3.61
N GLU A 122 -4.66 13.03 -3.36
CA GLU A 122 -5.45 14.19 -2.98
C GLU A 122 -5.47 14.30 -1.46
N LYS A 123 -5.24 15.50 -0.93
CA LYS A 123 -5.23 15.76 0.51
C LYS A 123 -6.53 16.44 0.95
N ASN A 124 -6.84 16.31 2.24
CA ASN A 124 -8.01 16.97 2.85
C ASN A 124 -7.96 18.50 2.77
N ASN A 125 -6.78 19.09 2.62
CA ASN A 125 -6.58 20.54 2.49
C ASN A 125 -6.67 21.06 1.04
N GLY A 126 -7.12 20.23 0.08
CA GLY A 126 -7.26 20.60 -1.33
C GLY A 126 -5.97 20.45 -2.16
N LYS A 127 -4.80 20.35 -1.52
CA LYS A 127 -3.53 20.15 -2.23
C LYS A 127 -3.44 18.73 -2.79
N SER A 128 -2.77 18.60 -3.93
CA SER A 128 -2.56 17.30 -4.58
C SER A 128 -1.10 17.05 -4.91
N ILE A 129 -0.70 15.79 -4.85
CA ILE A 129 0.65 15.34 -5.17
C ILE A 129 0.59 14.24 -6.21
N ARG A 130 1.50 14.30 -7.17
CA ARG A 130 1.69 13.28 -8.19
C ARG A 130 2.98 12.53 -7.90
N ILE A 131 2.92 11.22 -7.89
CA ILE A 131 4.09 10.34 -7.80
C ILE A 131 4.18 9.58 -9.11
N ASN A 132 5.35 9.58 -9.75
CA ASN A 132 5.60 8.79 -10.95
C ASN A 132 7.03 8.22 -10.91
N ASP A 133 7.32 7.25 -11.77
CA ASP A 133 8.63 6.59 -11.81
C ASP A 133 9.80 7.50 -12.21
N LYS A 134 9.52 8.68 -12.78
CA LYS A 134 10.52 9.66 -13.20
C LYS A 134 10.79 10.73 -12.13
N ALA A 135 10.27 10.55 -10.91
CA ALA A 135 10.47 11.43 -9.76
C ALA A 135 10.14 12.90 -10.08
N PHE A 136 8.88 13.17 -10.44
CA PHE A 136 8.39 14.54 -10.52
C PHE A 136 7.17 14.74 -9.62
N VAL A 137 7.43 15.03 -8.33
CA VAL A 137 6.41 15.53 -7.41
C VAL A 137 6.10 16.99 -7.74
N LEU A 138 5.14 17.20 -8.64
CA LEU A 138 4.51 18.51 -8.76
C LEU A 138 3.50 18.68 -7.64
N GLY A 139 3.81 19.54 -6.67
CA GLY A 139 2.78 20.12 -5.81
C GLY A 139 1.89 21.03 -6.65
N TRP A 140 0.61 20.73 -6.74
CA TRP A 140 -0.40 21.63 -7.31
C TRP A 140 -1.20 22.24 -6.15
N GLU A 141 -1.36 23.56 -6.19
CA GLU A 141 -2.31 24.29 -5.35
C GLU A 141 -3.70 24.30 -5.97
#